data_AF-A0A2J7ZVP8-F1
#
_entry.id   AF-A0A2J7ZVP8-F1
#
_cell.length_a   1.000
_cell.length_b   1.000
_cell.length_c   1.000
_cell.angle_alpha   90.00
_cell.angle_beta   90.00
_cell.angle_gamma   90.00
#
_symmetry.space_group_name_H-M   'P 1'
#
loop_
_entity.id
_entity.type
_entity.pdbx_description
1 polymer ?
#
loop_
_entity_poly.entity_id
_entity_poly.type
_entity_poly.pdbx_seq_one_letter_code
_entity_poly.pdbx_strand_id
1 'polypeptide(L)'
;MQALSAPRLAAKPVARSGARSALNVVCKATTVRQQIVKKVALLSTLPAAFVASPAFALVDDRLNGDGTGLAFGVNEPVLGLVLVGVFSTMWAIWFTSQRDLGDFEDNDAGLKL
;
A
#
# COMPACT_ATOMS: atom_id res chain seq x y z
N MET A 1 -0.72 -45.16 62.48
CA MET A 1 -2.02 -45.75 62.12
C MET A 1 -2.93 -44.61 61.65
N GLN A 2 -3.26 -44.66 60.36
CA GLN A 2 -4.47 -44.17 59.69
C GLN A 2 -4.80 -42.67 59.63
N ALA A 3 -5.02 -42.27 58.38
CA ALA A 3 -5.52 -41.00 57.88
C ALA A 3 -7.05 -40.89 57.95
N LEU A 4 -7.56 -39.66 57.97
CA LEU A 4 -8.90 -39.26 57.51
C LEU A 4 -8.84 -37.76 57.20
N SER A 5 -8.66 -37.34 55.95
CA SER A 5 -9.65 -37.20 54.86
C SER A 5 -10.80 -36.23 55.16
N ALA A 6 -10.90 -35.19 54.31
CA ALA A 6 -11.69 -33.95 54.45
C ALA A 6 -13.21 -34.12 54.16
N PRO A 7 -14.01 -33.04 54.26
CA PRO A 7 -14.34 -32.32 53.01
C PRO A 7 -14.36 -30.79 53.12
N ARG A 8 -14.06 -30.15 51.99
CA ARG A 8 -14.14 -28.71 51.75
C ARG A 8 -15.62 -28.30 51.58
N LEU A 9 -16.10 -27.36 52.38
CA LEU A 9 -17.42 -26.75 52.15
C LEU A 9 -17.30 -25.60 51.15
N ALA A 10 -18.14 -25.69 50.13
CA ALA A 10 -18.20 -24.82 48.97
C ALA A 10 -18.74 -23.42 49.30
N ALA A 11 -18.07 -22.39 48.80
CA ALA A 11 -18.55 -21.01 48.86
C ALA A 11 -19.73 -20.81 47.89
N LYS A 12 -20.82 -20.22 48.38
CA LYS A 12 -21.92 -19.70 47.54
C LYS A 12 -21.57 -18.26 47.13
N PRO A 13 -21.39 -17.95 45.83
CA PRO A 13 -21.32 -16.56 45.39
C PRO A 13 -22.72 -15.94 45.44
N VAL A 14 -22.83 -14.80 46.13
CA VAL A 14 -24.00 -13.91 46.07
C VAL A 14 -24.02 -13.24 44.71
N ALA A 15 -25.04 -13.55 43.90
CA ALA A 15 -25.32 -12.85 42.66
C ALA A 15 -25.88 -11.45 42.97
N ARG A 16 -25.07 -10.40 42.81
CA ARG A 16 -25.61 -9.04 42.66
C ARG A 16 -26.00 -8.84 41.21
N SER A 17 -27.29 -9.08 40.92
CA SER A 17 -27.95 -8.57 39.72
C SER A 17 -27.97 -7.04 39.81
N GLY A 18 -27.07 -6.41 39.08
CA GLY A 18 -27.10 -4.97 38.82
C GLY A 18 -27.00 -4.79 37.32
N ALA A 19 -28.15 -4.57 36.68
CA ALA A 19 -28.24 -4.18 35.28
C ALA A 19 -27.51 -2.84 35.10
N ARG A 20 -26.21 -2.92 34.79
CA ARG A 20 -25.47 -1.76 34.30
C ARG A 20 -25.86 -1.61 32.83
N SER A 21 -26.83 -0.74 32.58
CA SER A 21 -27.07 -0.22 31.24
C SER A 21 -25.74 0.31 30.71
N ALA A 22 -25.19 -0.35 29.68
CA ALA A 22 -23.99 0.11 29.01
C ALA A 22 -24.35 1.37 28.22
N LEU A 23 -24.26 2.53 28.89
CA LEU A 23 -24.24 3.80 28.21
C LEU A 23 -22.97 3.83 27.34
N ASN A 24 -23.15 3.65 26.04
CA ASN A 24 -22.08 3.81 25.06
C ASN A 24 -21.71 5.30 25.00
N VAL A 25 -20.80 5.73 25.87
CA VAL A 25 -20.21 7.07 25.80
C VAL A 25 -19.21 7.07 24.66
N VAL A 26 -19.65 7.53 23.48
CA VAL A 26 -18.76 7.78 22.35
C VAL A 26 -18.00 9.08 22.63
N CYS A 27 -16.81 8.93 23.22
CA CYS A 27 -15.91 10.06 23.43
C CYS A 27 -15.30 10.47 22.09
N LYS A 28 -15.76 11.56 21.48
CA LYS A 28 -15.22 12.06 20.19
C LYS A 28 -13.72 12.41 20.24
N ALA A 29 -13.13 12.55 21.43
CA ALA A 29 -11.69 12.77 21.60
C ALA A 29 -10.84 11.52 21.30
N THR A 30 -11.38 10.31 21.45
CA THR A 30 -10.61 9.08 21.17
C THR A 30 -10.44 8.82 19.69
N THR A 31 -11.35 9.27 18.81
CA THR A 31 -11.20 9.10 17.35
C THR A 31 -10.00 9.87 16.81
N VAL A 32 -9.76 11.10 17.30
CA VAL A 32 -8.59 11.90 16.91
C VAL A 32 -7.29 11.24 17.35
N ARG A 33 -7.23 10.70 18.59
CA ARG A 33 -6.06 9.98 19.10
C ARG A 33 -5.82 8.67 18.34
N GLN A 34 -6.88 7.93 17.99
CA GLN A 34 -6.79 6.70 17.19
C GLN A 34 -6.28 6.98 15.77
N GLN A 35 -6.68 8.10 15.16
CA GLN A 35 -6.15 8.53 13.86
C GLN A 35 -4.66 8.86 13.94
N ILE A 36 -4.22 9.55 14.99
CA ILE A 36 -2.81 9.88 15.19
C ILE A 36 -1.99 8.61 15.46
N VAL A 37 -2.48 7.70 16.31
CA VAL A 37 -1.80 6.43 16.61
C VAL A 37 -1.70 5.52 15.39
N LYS A 38 -2.75 5.45 14.54
CA LYS A 38 -2.70 4.71 13.27
C LYS A 38 -1.69 5.31 12.29
N LYS A 39 -1.58 6.64 12.22
CA LYS A 39 -0.61 7.33 11.37
C LYS A 39 0.83 7.16 11.87
N VAL A 40 1.04 7.13 13.18
CA VAL A 40 2.37 6.94 13.79
C VAL A 40 2.83 5.48 13.74
N ALA A 41 1.92 4.50 13.84
CA ALA A 41 2.27 3.08 13.70
C ALA A 41 2.79 2.71 12.30
N LEU A 42 2.43 3.48 11.28
CA LEU A 42 2.94 3.34 9.91
C LEU A 42 4.38 3.86 9.74
N LEU A 43 4.84 4.74 10.64
CA LEU A 43 6.17 5.35 10.61
C LEU A 43 7.21 4.55 11.42
N SER A 44 6.79 3.67 12.33
CA SER A 44 7.70 2.92 13.20
C SER A 44 8.34 1.68 12.56
N THR A 45 7.96 1.31 11.33
CA THR A 45 8.53 0.13 10.63
C THR A 45 9.76 0.48 9.76
N LEU A 46 10.10 1.76 9.60
CA LEU A 46 11.26 2.23 8.83
C LEU A 46 12.63 1.66 9.27
N PRO A 47 12.94 1.46 10.57
CA PRO A 47 14.28 1.01 10.97
C PRO A 47 14.57 -0.46 10.65
N ALA A 48 13.54 -1.31 10.52
CA ALA A 48 13.72 -2.74 10.29
C ALA A 48 14.14 -3.07 8.84
N ALA A 49 13.92 -2.15 7.89
CA ALA A 49 14.29 -2.33 6.50
C ALA A 49 15.81 -2.17 6.23
N PHE A 50 16.55 -1.50 7.12
CA PHE A 50 18.00 -1.28 6.93
C PHE A 50 18.88 -2.47 7.35
N VAL A 51 18.32 -3.49 8.03
CA VAL A 51 19.07 -4.68 8.48
C VAL A 51 19.09 -5.78 7.41
N ALA A 52 18.28 -5.65 6.35
CA ALA A 52 18.32 -6.53 5.18
C ALA A 52 19.45 -6.09 4.23
N SER A 53 20.70 -6.09 4.72
CA SER A 53 21.85 -5.95 3.81
C SER A 53 21.93 -7.24 2.97
N PRO A 54 21.81 -7.16 1.63
CA PRO A 54 21.96 -8.33 0.79
C PRO A 54 23.36 -8.93 1.04
N ALA A 55 23.41 -10.24 1.24
CA ALA A 55 24.65 -10.96 1.47
C ALA A 55 25.57 -10.80 0.24
N PHE A 56 26.70 -10.10 0.43
CA PHE A 56 27.77 -9.93 -0.54
C PHE A 56 28.45 -11.28 -0.85
N ALA A 57 27.80 -12.08 -1.70
CA ALA A 57 28.37 -13.28 -2.31
C ALA A 57 28.48 -13.14 -3.84
N LEU A 58 28.15 -11.96 -4.38
CA LEU A 58 28.25 -11.64 -5.81
C LEU A 58 29.50 -10.78 -6.03
N VAL A 59 30.31 -11.17 -7.03
CA VAL A 59 31.56 -10.50 -7.41
C VAL A 59 31.29 -9.10 -8.01
N ASP A 60 30.10 -8.90 -8.58
CA ASP A 60 29.65 -7.65 -9.18
C ASP A 60 28.20 -7.35 -8.81
N ASP A 61 27.87 -6.06 -8.69
CA ASP A 61 26.48 -5.60 -8.67
C ASP A 61 25.88 -5.66 -10.08
N ARG A 62 24.74 -6.35 -10.20
CA ARG A 62 24.00 -6.48 -11.45
C ARG A 62 22.61 -5.89 -11.29
N LEU A 63 22.02 -5.51 -12.43
CA LEU A 63 20.67 -4.92 -12.46
C LEU A 63 19.56 -5.98 -12.31
N ASN A 64 19.89 -7.27 -12.52
CA ASN A 64 19.01 -8.44 -12.30
C ASN A 64 17.60 -8.32 -12.91
N GLY A 65 17.50 -7.69 -14.10
CA GLY A 65 16.22 -7.54 -14.81
C GLY A 65 15.82 -8.76 -15.65
N ASP A 66 16.67 -9.77 -15.79
CA ASP A 66 16.40 -10.96 -16.59
C ASP A 66 15.37 -11.87 -15.93
N GLY A 67 14.43 -12.42 -16.72
CA GLY A 67 13.39 -13.33 -16.22
C GLY A 67 12.34 -12.73 -15.28
N THR A 68 12.42 -11.43 -14.96
CA THR A 68 11.51 -10.76 -14.02
C THR A 68 10.14 -10.40 -14.60
N GLY A 69 9.99 -10.42 -15.93
CA GLY A 69 8.73 -10.10 -16.60
C GLY A 69 8.28 -8.64 -16.45
N LEU A 70 9.21 -7.72 -16.17
CA LEU A 70 8.93 -6.31 -15.98
C LEU A 70 8.30 -5.68 -17.24
N ALA A 71 7.20 -4.95 -17.06
CA ALA A 71 6.49 -4.29 -18.15
C ALA A 71 7.40 -3.28 -18.86
N PHE A 72 7.52 -3.41 -20.18
CA PHE A 72 8.43 -2.62 -21.03
C PHE A 72 9.91 -2.63 -20.58
N GLY A 73 10.32 -3.57 -19.72
CA GLY A 73 11.67 -3.60 -19.15
C GLY A 73 11.97 -2.46 -18.18
N VAL A 74 10.94 -1.79 -17.62
CA VAL A 74 11.12 -0.66 -16.70
C VAL A 74 11.38 -1.17 -15.29
N ASN A 75 12.63 -1.11 -14.86
CA ASN A 75 13.07 -1.50 -13.51
C ASN A 75 13.12 -0.34 -12.52
N GLU A 76 13.34 0.88 -13.01
CA GLU A 76 13.33 2.12 -12.21
C GLU A 76 12.22 3.06 -12.70
N PRO A 77 11.60 3.89 -11.84
CA PRO A 77 10.55 4.83 -12.24
C PRO A 77 11.03 5.88 -13.26
N VAL A 78 12.32 6.22 -13.24
CA VAL A 78 12.91 7.16 -14.21
C VAL A 78 12.84 6.62 -15.64
N LEU A 79 13.00 5.30 -15.85
CA LEU A 79 12.90 4.71 -17.18
C LEU A 79 11.47 4.86 -17.75
N GLY A 80 10.45 4.68 -16.91
CA GLY A 80 9.06 4.92 -17.30
C GLY A 80 8.81 6.37 -17.71
N LEU A 81 9.41 7.33 -16.97
CA LEU A 81 9.35 8.75 -17.32
C LEU A 81 10.06 9.06 -18.63
N VAL A 82 11.17 8.39 -18.96
CA VAL A 82 11.84 8.54 -20.25
C VAL A 82 10.94 8.05 -21.38
N LEU A 83 10.29 6.89 -21.23
CA LEU A 83 9.36 6.36 -22.24
C LEU A 83 8.22 7.35 -22.51
N VAL A 84 7.56 7.83 -21.45
CA VAL A 84 6.45 8.80 -21.58
C VAL A 84 6.98 10.14 -22.10
N GLY A 85 8.12 10.60 -21.62
CA GLY A 85 8.72 11.89 -21.99
C GLY A 85 9.08 11.96 -23.47
N VAL A 86 9.77 10.96 -24.00
CA VAL A 86 10.17 10.95 -25.41
C VAL A 86 8.94 10.80 -26.32
N PHE A 87 8.04 9.88 -26.00
CA PHE A 87 6.81 9.69 -26.77
C PHE A 87 5.96 10.97 -26.78
N SER A 88 5.70 11.55 -25.61
CA SER A 88 4.90 12.78 -25.49
C SER A 88 5.57 13.98 -26.14
N THR A 89 6.90 14.09 -26.10
CA THR A 89 7.62 15.18 -26.79
C THR A 89 7.45 15.09 -28.30
N MET A 90 7.66 13.90 -28.87
CA MET A 90 7.48 13.71 -30.32
C MET A 90 6.01 13.90 -30.74
N TRP A 91 5.09 13.37 -29.93
CA TRP A 91 3.65 13.57 -30.12
C TRP A 91 3.26 15.04 -30.03
N ALA A 92 3.79 15.81 -29.08
CA ALA A 92 3.49 17.23 -28.94
C ALA A 92 3.95 18.04 -30.15
N ILE A 93 5.17 17.77 -30.64
CA ILE A 93 5.67 18.41 -31.86
C ILE A 93 4.74 18.10 -33.04
N TRP A 94 4.43 16.81 -33.24
CA TRP A 94 3.50 16.40 -34.29
C TRP A 94 2.11 17.03 -34.13
N PHE A 95 1.58 17.05 -32.91
CA PHE A 95 0.26 17.61 -32.59
C PHE A 95 0.20 19.11 -32.89
N THR A 96 1.26 19.86 -32.57
CA THR A 96 1.34 21.29 -32.92
C THR A 96 1.43 21.54 -34.42
N SER A 97 2.03 20.61 -35.18
CA SER A 97 2.11 20.67 -36.65
C SER A 97 0.82 20.23 -37.36
N GLN A 98 -0.16 19.64 -36.66
CA GLN A 98 -1.41 19.17 -37.29
C GLN A 98 -2.18 20.27 -38.01
N ARG A 99 -2.04 21.53 -37.59
CA ARG A 99 -2.65 22.67 -38.29
C ARG A 99 -2.26 22.78 -39.77
N ASP A 100 -1.09 22.25 -40.13
CA ASP A 100 -0.52 22.35 -41.49
C ASP A 100 -0.77 21.06 -42.31
N LEU A 101 -1.41 20.04 -41.72
CA LEU A 101 -1.61 18.71 -42.30
C LEU A 101 -2.96 18.53 -43.02
N GLY A 102 -3.83 19.54 -42.99
CA GLY A 102 -5.19 19.49 -43.55
C GLY A 102 -6.23 19.12 -42.49
N ASP A 103 -7.39 19.77 -42.56
CA ASP A 103 -8.51 19.52 -41.65
C ASP A 103 -9.47 18.51 -42.26
N PHE A 104 -9.46 17.29 -41.71
CA PHE A 104 -10.22 16.15 -42.23
C PHE A 104 -11.42 15.85 -41.32
N GLU A 105 -12.22 16.87 -41.00
CA GLU A 105 -13.41 16.75 -40.14
C GLU A 105 -14.60 16.08 -40.86
N ASP A 106 -14.67 16.20 -42.20
CA ASP A 106 -15.75 15.60 -42.99
C ASP A 106 -15.68 14.07 -43.00
N ASN A 107 -16.85 13.41 -42.99
CA ASN A 107 -16.95 11.94 -42.99
C ASN A 107 -16.28 11.29 -44.22
N ASP A 108 -16.10 12.03 -45.32
CA ASP A 108 -15.52 11.57 -46.59
C ASP A 108 -14.10 12.10 -46.85
N ALA A 109 -13.43 12.63 -45.82
CA ALA A 109 -12.16 13.33 -45.93
C ALA A 109 -10.91 12.42 -46.04
N GLY A 110 -11.09 11.10 -45.90
CA GLY A 110 -10.01 10.12 -46.04
C GLY A 110 -9.56 9.86 -47.48
N LEU A 111 -8.39 9.22 -47.65
CA LEU A 111 -7.90 8.81 -48.97
C LEU A 111 -8.77 7.66 -49.52
N LYS A 112 -9.48 7.92 -50.61
CA LYS A 112 -10.40 6.96 -51.27
C LYS A 112 -9.92 6.56 -52.66
N LEU A 113 -10.38 5.39 -53.12
CA LEU A 113 -10.06 4.79 -54.42
C LEU A 113 -10.79 5.52 -55.56
#